data_AF-A0A7S0SXL4-F1
#
_entry.id   AF-A0A7S0SXL4-F1
#
_cell.length_a   1.000
_cell.length_b   1.000
_cell.length_c   1.000
_cell.angle_alpha   90.00
_cell.angle_beta   90.00
_cell.angle_gamma   90.00
#
_symmetry.space_group_name_H-M   'P 1'
#
loop_
_entity.id
_entity.type
_entity.pdbx_description
1 polymer ?
#
loop_
_entity_poly.entity_id
_entity_poly.type
_entity_poly.pdbx_seq_one_letter_code
_entity_poly.pdbx_strand_id
1 'polypeptide(L)'
;NYYNNLLDIENIIINELRICTNVKRIRLYTDIIYIYLSYYGLIRCYALEILINLLGHKYPKIRSYVAEILYLQFISDGNAIGKSSNEVKELIAADPITNQTIRCGFACNSELLDTVTNILITIQWDNNTDEAREQRTKICELLTIDLTYVRGVKSNNTNS
;
A
#
# COMPACT_ATOMS: atom_id res chain seq x y z
N ASN A 1 -2.20 23.75 3.12
CA ASN A 1 -2.19 23.90 1.65
C ASN A 1 -1.42 22.81 0.91
N TYR A 2 -0.13 22.53 1.18
CA TYR A 2 0.61 21.47 0.46
C TYR A 2 0.02 20.06 0.64
N TYR A 3 -0.41 19.71 1.85
CA TYR A 3 -1.01 18.41 2.17
C TYR A 3 -2.35 18.17 1.44
N ASN A 4 -3.18 19.21 1.32
CA ASN A 4 -4.46 19.13 0.59
C ASN A 4 -4.24 18.89 -0.91
N ASN A 5 -3.23 19.54 -1.51
CA ASN A 5 -2.88 19.30 -2.91
C ASN A 5 -2.38 17.86 -3.15
N LEU A 6 -1.69 17.27 -2.17
CA LEU A 6 -1.21 15.89 -2.29
C LEU A 6 -2.36 14.88 -2.23
N LEU A 7 -3.32 15.09 -1.34
CA LEU A 7 -4.57 14.32 -1.25
C LEU A 7 -5.42 14.45 -2.53
N ASP A 8 -5.48 15.64 -3.14
CA ASP A 8 -6.20 15.85 -4.40
C ASP A 8 -5.56 15.08 -5.56
N ILE A 9 -4.23 15.12 -5.66
CA ILE A 9 -3.48 14.34 -6.66
C ILE A 9 -3.67 12.84 -6.43
N GLU A 10 -3.64 12.40 -5.17
CA GLU A 10 -3.89 11.01 -4.80
C GLU A 10 -5.28 10.54 -5.23
N ASN A 11 -6.33 11.32 -4.93
CA ASN A 11 -7.70 11.00 -5.34
C ASN A 11 -7.85 10.90 -6.87
N ILE A 12 -7.19 11.78 -7.62
CA ILE A 12 -7.16 11.71 -9.09
C ILE A 12 -6.49 10.42 -9.55
N ILE A 13 -5.33 10.09 -8.97
CA ILE A 13 -4.59 8.87 -9.31
C ILE A 13 -5.40 7.61 -8.99
N ILE A 14 -6.02 7.53 -7.81
CA ILE A 14 -6.86 6.38 -7.41
C ILE A 14 -8.04 6.22 -8.37
N ASN A 15 -8.73 7.31 -8.73
CA ASN A 15 -9.84 7.26 -9.68
C ASN A 15 -9.37 6.81 -11.06
N GLU A 16 -8.25 7.33 -11.54
CA GLU A 16 -7.65 6.91 -12.81
C GLU A 16 -7.23 5.44 -12.78
N LEU A 17 -6.58 4.96 -11.71
CA LEU A 17 -6.21 3.56 -11.57
C LEU A 17 -7.40 2.60 -11.64
N ARG A 18 -8.59 3.02 -11.18
CA ARG A 18 -9.81 2.22 -11.23
C ARG A 18 -10.39 2.12 -12.64
N ILE A 19 -10.44 3.24 -13.37
CA ILE A 19 -11.14 3.32 -14.67
C ILE A 19 -10.21 3.06 -15.86
N CYS A 20 -8.91 3.30 -15.70
CA CYS A 20 -7.96 3.23 -16.79
C CYS A 20 -7.82 1.80 -17.33
N THR A 21 -7.80 1.69 -18.65
CA THR A 21 -7.55 0.42 -19.36
C THR A 21 -6.16 0.36 -20.00
N ASN A 22 -5.46 1.51 -20.04
CA ASN A 22 -4.14 1.62 -20.63
C ASN A 22 -3.06 1.21 -19.62
N VAL A 23 -2.52 0.01 -19.80
CA VAL A 23 -1.45 -0.56 -18.95
C VAL A 23 -0.25 0.37 -18.80
N LYS A 24 0.17 1.09 -19.86
CA LYS A 24 1.31 2.01 -19.77
C LYS A 24 1.01 3.19 -18.86
N ARG A 25 -0.21 3.73 -18.94
CA ARG A 25 -0.66 4.84 -18.10
C ARG A 25 -0.82 4.40 -16.64
N ILE A 26 -1.32 3.19 -16.40
CA ILE A 26 -1.39 2.60 -15.06
C ILE A 26 0.02 2.47 -14.46
N ARG A 27 1.02 1.98 -15.23
CA ARG A 27 2.41 1.92 -14.77
C ARG A 27 2.97 3.29 -14.39
N LEU A 28 2.72 4.32 -15.20
CA LEU A 28 3.12 5.69 -14.85
C LEU A 28 2.52 6.16 -13.51
N TYR A 29 1.24 5.86 -13.27
CA TYR A 29 0.62 6.15 -11.98
C TYR A 29 1.22 5.34 -10.84
N THR A 30 1.54 4.06 -11.08
CA THR A 30 2.28 3.23 -10.12
C THR A 30 3.64 3.85 -9.77
N ASP A 31 4.36 4.39 -10.74
CA ASP A 31 5.67 5.04 -10.51
C ASP A 31 5.54 6.30 -9.64
N ILE A 32 4.49 7.11 -9.87
CA ILE A 32 4.21 8.29 -9.05
C ILE A 32 3.91 7.88 -7.60
N ILE A 33 3.10 6.84 -7.41
CA ILE A 33 2.79 6.31 -6.07
C ILE A 33 4.05 5.71 -5.43
N TYR A 34 4.90 5.05 -6.21
CA TYR A 34 6.15 4.51 -5.70
C TYR A 34 7.06 5.61 -5.13
N ILE A 35 7.14 6.77 -5.79
CA ILE A 35 7.85 7.94 -5.25
C ILE A 35 7.31 8.35 -3.88
N TYR A 36 6.00 8.20 -3.63
CA TYR A 36 5.40 8.52 -2.34
C TYR A 36 5.87 7.64 -1.18
N LEU A 37 6.45 6.47 -1.46
CA LEU A 37 7.08 5.64 -0.42
C LEU A 37 8.32 6.28 0.19
N SER A 38 8.96 7.24 -0.49
CA SER A 38 10.12 7.98 0.03
C SER A 38 9.77 9.00 1.12
N TYR A 39 8.48 9.34 1.29
CA TYR A 39 8.01 10.24 2.34
C TYR A 39 7.75 9.49 3.66
N TYR A 40 7.59 10.22 4.76
CA TYR A 40 7.26 9.65 6.08
C TYR A 40 5.78 9.87 6.44
N GLY A 41 5.26 9.05 7.35
CA GLY A 41 3.90 9.19 7.90
C GLY A 41 2.80 8.69 6.96
N LEU A 42 1.68 9.40 6.93
CA LEU A 42 0.43 8.96 6.29
C LEU A 42 0.53 8.74 4.79
N ILE A 43 1.26 9.63 4.10
CA ILE A 43 1.48 9.58 2.66
C ILE A 43 2.09 8.24 2.24
N ARG A 44 3.04 7.76 3.04
CA ARG A 44 3.70 6.48 2.81
C ARG A 44 2.78 5.30 3.05
N CYS A 45 1.92 5.37 4.07
CA CYS A 45 0.92 4.33 4.34
C CYS A 45 -0.07 4.20 3.18
N TYR A 46 -0.63 5.32 2.71
CA TYR A 46 -1.56 5.31 1.59
C TYR A 46 -0.90 4.82 0.30
N ALA A 47 0.32 5.27 0.03
CA ALA A 47 1.06 4.81 -1.14
C ALA A 47 1.25 3.28 -1.13
N LEU A 48 1.62 2.72 0.03
CA LEU A 48 1.76 1.28 0.20
C LEU A 48 0.43 0.53 0.04
N GLU A 49 -0.64 1.04 0.63
CA GLU A 49 -2.00 0.47 0.49
C GLU A 49 -2.43 0.39 -0.98
N ILE A 50 -2.20 1.47 -1.74
CA ILE A 50 -2.54 1.51 -3.16
C ILE A 50 -1.71 0.49 -3.93
N LEU A 51 -0.40 0.42 -3.68
CA LEU A 51 0.48 -0.56 -4.32
C LEU A 51 0.06 -2.00 -3.99
N ILE A 52 -0.16 -2.33 -2.72
CA ILE A 52 -0.64 -3.66 -2.34
C ILE A 52 -1.99 -3.96 -3.00
N ASN A 53 -2.91 -3.00 -3.08
CA ASN A 53 -4.17 -3.21 -3.79
C ASN A 53 -3.95 -3.59 -5.28
N LEU A 54 -2.96 -2.97 -5.93
CA LEU A 54 -2.60 -3.26 -7.33
C LEU A 54 -2.01 -4.67 -7.54
N LEU A 55 -1.53 -5.36 -6.51
CA LEU A 55 -1.17 -6.79 -6.61
C LEU A 55 -2.37 -7.67 -7.00
N GLY A 56 -3.60 -7.22 -6.78
CA GLY A 56 -4.82 -7.91 -7.20
C GLY A 56 -5.49 -7.31 -8.44
N HIS A 57 -4.78 -6.48 -9.21
CA HIS A 57 -5.32 -5.78 -10.38
C HIS A 57 -5.74 -6.75 -11.51
N LYS A 58 -6.71 -6.36 -12.34
CA LYS A 58 -7.17 -7.20 -13.48
C LYS A 58 -6.13 -7.42 -14.59
N TYR A 59 -5.04 -6.66 -14.58
CA TYR A 59 -3.99 -6.74 -15.60
C TYR A 59 -2.74 -7.45 -15.04
N PRO A 60 -2.39 -8.65 -15.56
CA PRO A 60 -1.20 -9.40 -15.20
C PRO A 60 0.10 -8.60 -15.10
N LYS A 61 0.34 -7.77 -16.12
CA LYS A 61 1.56 -6.95 -16.23
C LYS A 61 1.68 -5.91 -15.12
N ILE A 62 0.54 -5.44 -14.59
CA ILE A 62 0.53 -4.49 -13.47
C ILE A 62 0.85 -5.21 -12.17
N ARG A 63 0.24 -6.38 -11.94
CA ARG A 63 0.49 -7.17 -10.73
C ARG A 63 1.97 -7.55 -10.59
N SER A 64 2.56 -8.09 -11.66
CA SER A 64 3.99 -8.46 -11.65
C SER A 64 4.91 -7.26 -11.47
N TYR A 65 4.60 -6.14 -12.14
CA TYR A 65 5.37 -4.91 -12.00
C TYR A 65 5.35 -4.37 -10.57
N VAL A 66 4.18 -4.39 -9.93
CA VAL A 66 4.01 -3.92 -8.56
C VAL A 66 4.68 -4.87 -7.56
N ALA A 67 4.62 -6.18 -7.79
CA ALA A 67 5.32 -7.15 -6.95
C ALA A 67 6.84 -6.91 -6.95
N GLU A 68 7.42 -6.66 -8.13
CA GLU A 68 8.84 -6.31 -8.29
C GLU A 68 9.19 -5.03 -7.52
N ILE A 69 8.40 -3.96 -7.70
CA ILE A 69 8.61 -2.69 -7.00
C ILE A 69 8.55 -2.88 -5.47
N LEU A 70 7.53 -3.59 -4.98
CA LEU A 70 7.36 -3.81 -3.54
C LEU A 70 8.49 -4.66 -2.97
N TYR A 71 8.94 -5.68 -3.70
CA TYR A 71 10.09 -6.49 -3.29
C TYR A 71 11.34 -5.62 -3.15
N LEU A 72 11.66 -4.82 -4.18
CA LEU A 72 12.79 -3.91 -4.17
C LEU A 72 12.69 -2.88 -3.04
N GLN A 73 11.49 -2.35 -2.78
CA GLN A 73 11.29 -1.44 -1.65
C GLN A 73 11.56 -2.13 -0.32
N PHE A 74 11.00 -3.32 -0.09
CA PHE A 74 11.14 -4.03 1.18
C PHE A 74 12.57 -4.42 1.51
N ILE A 75 13.39 -4.73 0.50
CA ILE A 75 14.82 -5.04 0.72
C ILE A 75 15.70 -3.79 0.81
N SER A 76 15.33 -2.68 0.15
CA SER A 76 16.13 -1.46 0.12
C SER A 76 15.86 -0.53 1.29
N ASP A 77 14.67 -0.62 1.88
CA ASP A 77 14.23 0.31 2.91
C ASP A 77 14.59 -0.17 4.31
N GLY A 78 15.66 0.40 4.88
CA GLY A 78 16.06 0.15 6.26
C GLY A 78 15.02 0.58 7.30
N ASN A 79 14.04 1.42 6.95
CA ASN A 79 12.92 1.83 7.83
C ASN A 79 11.68 0.93 7.68
N ALA A 80 11.72 -0.06 6.78
CA ALA A 80 10.84 -1.23 6.91
C ALA A 80 11.19 -2.02 8.18
N ILE A 81 12.38 -1.81 8.77
CA ILE A 81 12.83 -2.49 9.99
C ILE A 81 12.95 -1.50 11.17
N GLY A 82 12.01 -1.60 12.12
CA GLY A 82 12.17 -1.18 13.53
C GLY A 82 11.52 0.17 13.95
N LYS A 83 11.00 0.33 15.18
CA LYS A 83 11.36 -0.36 16.45
C LYS A 83 10.22 -1.09 17.18
N SER A 84 10.59 -2.27 17.68
CA SER A 84 10.10 -2.80 18.97
C SER A 84 10.82 -2.07 20.11
N SER A 85 10.10 -1.27 20.88
CA SER A 85 10.26 -1.05 22.33
C SER A 85 9.23 0.01 22.73
N ASN A 86 8.99 0.16 24.03
CA ASN A 86 8.04 1.09 24.63
C ASN A 86 8.28 2.61 24.33
N GLU A 87 9.06 2.95 23.31
CA GLU A 87 9.48 4.29 22.90
C GLU A 87 8.79 4.83 21.63
N VAL A 88 7.98 4.05 20.89
CA VAL A 88 7.22 4.59 19.74
C VAL A 88 5.92 5.24 20.22
N LYS A 89 6.05 6.24 21.10
CA LYS A 89 4.97 7.18 21.42
C LYS A 89 4.84 8.30 20.37
N GLU A 90 5.71 8.36 19.36
CA GLU A 90 5.85 9.52 18.48
C GLU A 90 5.70 9.28 16.95
N LEU A 91 5.11 8.17 16.52
CA LEU A 91 4.59 8.06 15.14
C LEU A 91 3.08 7.78 15.11
N ILE A 92 2.39 8.18 16.17
CA ILE A 92 0.94 8.26 16.22
C ILE A 92 0.56 9.63 15.64
N ALA A 93 0.53 9.76 14.32
CA ALA A 93 -0.32 10.79 13.75
C ALA A 93 -1.75 10.25 13.85
N ALA A 94 -2.51 10.72 14.83
CA ALA A 94 -3.95 10.62 14.74
C ALA A 94 -4.33 11.27 13.40
N ASP A 95 -5.00 10.53 12.53
CA ASP A 95 -5.57 11.14 11.33
C ASP A 95 -6.44 12.32 11.77
N PRO A 96 -6.12 13.57 11.36
CA PRO A 96 -6.94 14.72 11.75
C PRO A 96 -8.38 14.64 11.22
N ILE A 97 -8.67 13.71 10.30
CA ILE A 97 -9.97 13.49 9.68
C ILE A 97 -10.71 12.31 10.35
N THR A 98 -10.03 11.20 10.68
CA THR A 98 -10.68 9.97 11.18
C THR A 98 -10.36 9.63 12.64
N ASN A 99 -9.44 10.35 13.27
CA ASN A 99 -8.98 10.14 14.66
C ASN A 99 -8.45 8.71 14.94
N GLN A 100 -8.12 7.95 13.89
CA GLN A 100 -7.56 6.61 14.00
C GLN A 100 -6.03 6.66 14.20
N THR A 101 -5.53 5.74 15.00
CA THR A 101 -4.10 5.56 15.30
C THR A 101 -3.42 4.94 14.08
N ILE A 102 -2.75 5.73 13.24
CA ILE A 102 -2.10 5.22 12.04
C ILE A 102 -0.69 4.74 12.39
N ARG A 103 -0.45 3.43 12.25
CA ARG A 103 0.88 2.83 12.42
C ARG A 103 1.68 3.07 11.14
N CYS A 104 2.82 3.74 11.24
CA CYS A 104 3.79 3.79 10.14
C CYS A 104 5.12 3.18 10.60
N GLY A 105 5.57 2.16 9.84
CA GLY A 105 6.70 1.28 10.14
C GLY A 105 6.28 -0.17 9.91
N PHE A 106 6.58 -0.70 8.72
CA PHE A 106 6.06 -2.01 8.28
C PHE A 106 7.17 -3.06 8.28
N ALA A 107 7.05 -3.98 9.24
CA ALA A 107 7.98 -5.04 9.67
C ALA A 107 8.78 -4.69 10.93
N CYS A 108 8.15 -4.87 12.09
CA CYS A 108 8.82 -4.78 13.38
C CYS A 108 9.82 -5.91 13.65
N ASN A 109 9.79 -7.00 12.86
CA ASN A 109 10.76 -8.10 12.93
C ASN A 109 11.18 -8.57 11.52
N SER A 110 12.40 -9.11 11.40
CA SER A 110 12.96 -9.58 10.13
C SER A 110 12.21 -10.77 9.54
N GLU A 111 11.67 -11.64 10.39
CA GLU A 111 10.93 -12.85 9.99
C GLU A 111 9.66 -12.52 9.19
N LEU A 112 8.92 -11.46 9.59
CA LEU A 112 7.75 -11.00 8.85
C LEU A 112 8.15 -10.39 7.50
N LEU A 113 9.24 -9.63 7.45
CA LEU A 113 9.79 -9.09 6.21
C LEU A 113 10.19 -10.20 5.25
N ASP A 114 10.89 -11.22 5.75
CA ASP A 114 11.27 -12.40 4.97
C ASP A 114 10.04 -13.14 4.44
N THR A 115 9.00 -13.26 5.26
CA THR A 115 7.74 -13.90 4.83
C THR A 115 7.08 -13.13 3.69
N VAL A 116 6.95 -11.81 3.82
CA VAL A 116 6.31 -10.97 2.79
C VAL A 116 7.13 -10.94 1.51
N THR A 117 8.45 -10.76 1.60
CA THR A 117 9.35 -10.76 0.43
C THR A 117 9.35 -12.12 -0.28
N ASN A 118 9.30 -13.23 0.46
CA ASN A 118 9.14 -14.56 -0.12
C ASN A 118 7.83 -14.72 -0.90
N ILE A 119 6.70 -14.21 -0.39
CA ILE A 119 5.44 -14.23 -1.14
C ILE A 119 5.58 -13.43 -2.44
N LEU A 120 6.21 -12.26 -2.39
CA LEU A 120 6.35 -11.38 -3.57
C LEU A 120 7.16 -12.03 -4.70
N ILE A 121 8.15 -12.87 -4.39
CA ILE A 121 9.01 -13.49 -5.42
C ILE A 121 8.60 -14.91 -5.82
N THR A 122 7.87 -15.65 -4.97
CA THR A 122 7.49 -17.04 -5.27
C THR A 122 6.17 -17.14 -6.04
N ILE A 123 5.30 -16.15 -5.90
CA ILE A 123 3.99 -16.14 -6.56
C ILE A 123 4.12 -15.67 -8.01
N GLN A 124 3.43 -16.38 -8.92
CA GLN A 124 3.32 -15.98 -10.31
C GLN A 124 2.22 -14.92 -10.49
N TRP A 125 2.59 -13.65 -10.27
CA TRP A 125 1.66 -12.53 -10.30
C TRP A 125 1.02 -12.25 -11.68
N ASP A 126 1.59 -12.72 -12.80
CA ASP A 126 1.01 -12.54 -14.13
C ASP A 126 0.01 -13.62 -14.56
N ASN A 127 -0.27 -14.62 -13.70
CA ASN A 127 -1.14 -15.72 -14.06
C ASN A 127 -2.58 -15.53 -13.53
N ASN A 128 -2.96 -16.30 -12.50
CA ASN A 128 -4.31 -16.33 -11.96
C ASN A 128 -4.61 -15.10 -11.09
N THR A 129 -5.69 -14.39 -11.40
CA THR A 129 -6.09 -13.18 -10.67
C THR A 129 -6.62 -13.49 -9.27
N ASP A 130 -7.30 -14.62 -9.08
CA ASP A 130 -7.88 -14.99 -7.78
C ASP A 130 -6.80 -15.44 -6.81
N GLU A 131 -5.83 -16.23 -7.29
CA GLU A 131 -4.62 -16.58 -6.53
C GLU A 131 -3.84 -15.31 -6.13
N ALA A 132 -3.61 -14.38 -7.06
CA ALA A 132 -2.95 -13.12 -6.75
C ALA A 132 -3.72 -12.30 -5.69
N ARG A 133 -5.05 -12.32 -5.73
CA ARG A 133 -5.89 -11.63 -4.72
C ARG A 133 -5.82 -12.30 -3.35
N GLU A 134 -5.76 -13.63 -3.30
CA GLU A 134 -5.57 -14.40 -2.08
C GLU A 134 -4.22 -14.07 -1.43
N GLN A 135 -3.14 -14.09 -2.21
CA GLN A 135 -1.79 -13.78 -1.72
C GLN A 135 -1.67 -12.32 -1.28
N ARG A 136 -2.31 -11.39 -2.00
CA ARG A 136 -2.44 -9.99 -1.55
C ARG A 136 -3.15 -9.90 -0.20
N THR A 137 -4.26 -10.62 0.01
CA THR A 137 -4.96 -10.62 1.30
C THR A 137 -4.05 -11.12 2.42
N LYS A 138 -3.28 -12.19 2.18
CA LYS A 138 -2.28 -12.68 3.12
C LYS A 138 -1.20 -11.63 3.46
N ILE A 139 -0.72 -10.89 2.46
CA ILE A 139 0.22 -9.76 2.68
C ILE A 139 -0.45 -8.67 3.54
N CYS A 140 -1.71 -8.33 3.27
CA CYS A 140 -2.46 -7.37 4.09
C CYS A 140 -2.57 -7.80 5.55
N GLU A 141 -2.87 -9.08 5.80
CA GLU A 141 -2.95 -9.64 7.16
C GLU A 141 -1.61 -9.55 7.89
N LEU A 142 -0.52 -9.97 7.23
CA LEU A 142 0.84 -9.90 7.79
C LEU A 142 1.25 -8.46 8.12
N LEU A 143 0.92 -7.51 7.25
CA LEU A 143 1.28 -6.10 7.42
C LEU A 143 0.25 -5.30 8.24
N THR A 144 -0.85 -5.93 8.66
CA THR A 144 -1.98 -5.27 9.35
C THR A 144 -2.58 -4.10 8.54
N ILE A 145 -2.67 -4.25 7.21
CA ILE A 145 -3.16 -3.24 6.28
C ILE A 145 -4.62 -3.48 5.94
N ASP A 146 -5.45 -2.45 6.05
CA ASP A 146 -6.85 -2.48 5.62
C ASP A 146 -7.03 -1.78 4.26
N LEU A 147 -7.44 -2.53 3.24
CA LEU A 147 -7.68 -2.01 1.89
C LEU A 147 -9.04 -1.31 1.71
N THR A 148 -9.84 -1.12 2.76
CA THR A 148 -11.14 -0.44 2.70
C THR A 148 -11.03 1.00 2.18
N TYR A 149 -9.95 1.71 2.51
CA TYR A 149 -9.66 3.06 2.05
C TYR A 149 -9.57 3.13 0.51
N VAL A 150 -8.76 2.23 -0.08
CA VAL A 150 -8.56 2.14 -1.53
C VAL A 150 -9.81 1.65 -2.27
N ARG A 151 -10.77 1.02 -1.58
CA ARG A 151 -12.05 0.56 -2.14
C ARG A 151 -13.16 1.62 -2.13
N GLY A 152 -12.96 2.77 -1.49
CA GLY A 152 -13.91 3.88 -1.52
C GLY A 152 -15.20 3.63 -0.73
N VAL A 153 -15.18 2.76 0.28
CA VAL A 153 -16.31 2.62 1.20
C VAL A 153 -16.19 3.68 2.29
N LYS A 154 -16.72 4.88 2.05
CA LYS A 154 -17.35 5.63 3.14
C LYS A 154 -18.72 4.99 3.37
N SER A 155 -18.79 3.98 4.25
CA SER A 155 -20.07 3.68 4.88
C SER A 155 -20.37 4.83 5.82
N ASN A 156 -21.05 5.86 5.31
CA ASN A 156 -21.78 6.78 6.16
C ASN A 156 -22.95 6.00 6.77
N ASN A 157 -22.68 5.18 7.79
CA ASN A 157 -23.70 4.79 8.75
C ASN A 157 -23.83 5.94 9.74
N THR A 158 -24.50 7.01 9.33
CA THR A 158 -25.19 7.89 10.28
C THR A 158 -26.53 7.23 10.57
N ASN A 159 -26.53 6.35 11.57
CA ASN A 159 -27.73 6.09 12.35
C ASN A 159 -27.94 7.29 13.26
N SER A 160 -28.98 8.09 13.00
CA SER A 160 -29.86 8.80 13.96
C SER A 160 -30.87 9.61 13.16
#